data_AF-A0A845S8E0-F1
#
_entry.id   AF-A0A845S8E0-F1
#
_cell.length_a   1.000
_cell.length_b   1.000
_cell.length_c   1.000
_cell.angle_alpha   90.00
_cell.angle_beta   90.00
_cell.angle_gamma   90.00
#
_symmetry.space_group_name_H-M   'P 1'
#
loop_
_entity.id
_entity.type
_entity.pdbx_description
1 polymer ?
#
loop_
_entity_poly.entity_id
_entity_poly.type
_entity_poly.pdbx_seq_one_letter_code
_entity_poly.pdbx_strand_id
1 'polypeptide(L)'
;GIVLAFRKGKSLEATFTVRKISEGVGVERIFPLYSPHLAKIEIVKTAKPRRAKLYYLRDRGRDREKMRREERMEEKVVKKVSKIKNKNVKKADKPVAKSQQQTK
;
A
#
# COMPACT_ATOMS: atom_id res chain seq x y z
N GLY A 1 -7.53 1.43 -9.36
CA GLY A 1 -7.32 2.89 -9.20
C GLY A 1 -8.54 3.49 -8.52
N ILE A 2 -8.50 4.76 -8.15
CA ILE A 2 -9.64 5.47 -7.57
C ILE A 2 -10.43 6.14 -8.69
N VAL A 3 -11.76 6.03 -8.67
CA VAL A 3 -12.62 6.76 -9.62
C VAL A 3 -12.79 8.20 -9.12
N LEU A 4 -12.38 9.18 -9.92
CA LEU A 4 -12.45 10.60 -9.58
C LEU A 4 -13.81 11.21 -9.90
N ALA A 5 -14.36 10.86 -11.05
CA ALA A 5 -15.56 11.49 -11.57
C ALA A 5 -16.27 10.55 -12.55
N PHE A 6 -17.59 10.70 -12.59
CA PHE A 6 -18.45 10.22 -13.65
C PHE A 6 -18.96 11.44 -14.44
N ARG A 7 -19.06 11.29 -15.76
CA ARG A 7 -19.53 12.31 -16.69
C ARG A 7 -20.64 11.74 -17.55
N LYS A 8 -21.56 12.63 -17.96
CA LYS A 8 -22.70 12.35 -18.86
C LYS A 8 -23.70 11.28 -18.35
N GLY A 9 -23.65 10.91 -17.07
CA GLY A 9 -24.71 10.17 -16.38
C GLY A 9 -25.04 8.83 -17.04
N LYS A 10 -26.30 8.69 -17.51
CA LYS A 10 -26.83 7.50 -18.19
C LYS A 10 -26.73 7.56 -19.73
N SER A 11 -26.05 8.56 -20.28
CA SER A 11 -25.87 8.68 -21.74
C SER A 11 -24.93 7.59 -22.28
N LEU A 12 -25.06 7.23 -23.56
CA LEU A 12 -24.11 6.36 -24.28
C LEU A 12 -22.69 6.91 -24.26
N GLU A 13 -22.55 8.23 -24.14
CA GLU A 13 -21.25 8.90 -24.01
C GLU A 13 -20.75 8.97 -22.56
N ALA A 14 -21.40 8.27 -21.63
CA ALA A 14 -20.99 8.22 -20.24
C ALA A 14 -19.52 7.80 -20.13
N THR A 15 -18.77 8.55 -19.33
CA THR A 15 -17.34 8.29 -19.11
C THR A 15 -17.04 8.36 -17.62
N PHE A 16 -16.04 7.60 -17.20
CA PHE A 16 -15.51 7.66 -15.85
C PHE A 16 -14.01 7.88 -15.89
N THR A 17 -13.51 8.66 -14.93
CA THR A 17 -12.08 8.99 -14.83
C THR A 17 -11.46 8.22 -13.68
N VAL A 18 -10.43 7.44 -13.97
CA VAL A 18 -9.67 6.66 -12.98
C VAL A 18 -8.32 7.31 -12.75
N ARG A 19 -7.96 7.51 -11.49
CA ARG A 19 -6.63 7.95 -11.04
C ARG A 19 -5.88 6.78 -10.39
N LYS A 20 -4.61 6.61 -10.75
CA LYS A 20 -3.68 5.67 -10.14
C LYS A 20 -2.32 6.36 -10.01
N ILE A 21 -1.63 6.17 -8.89
CA ILE A 21 -0.20 6.46 -8.81
C ILE A 21 0.54 5.21 -9.27
N SER A 22 1.25 5.30 -10.39
CA SER A 22 2.08 4.23 -10.93
C SER A 22 3.51 4.73 -10.93
N GLU A 23 4.43 4.00 -10.29
CA GLU A 23 5.86 4.34 -10.29
C GLU A 23 6.16 5.80 -9.88
N GLY A 24 5.40 6.32 -8.92
CA GLY A 24 5.55 7.71 -8.44
C GLY A 24 4.90 8.78 -9.31
N VAL A 25 4.39 8.43 -10.49
CA VAL A 25 3.68 9.33 -11.40
C VAL A 25 2.17 9.16 -11.24
N GLY A 26 1.46 10.29 -11.09
CA GLY A 26 0.00 10.30 -11.03
C GLY A 26 -0.60 10.18 -12.43
N VAL A 27 -1.11 9.00 -12.77
CA VAL A 27 -1.74 8.72 -14.06
C VAL A 27 -3.25 8.84 -13.94
N GLU A 28 -3.86 9.60 -14.85
CA GLU A 28 -5.31 9.68 -15.01
C GLU A 28 -5.71 9.13 -16.38
N ARG A 29 -6.72 8.27 -16.40
CA ARG A 29 -7.29 7.72 -17.63
C ARG A 29 -8.80 7.90 -17.63
N ILE A 30 -9.33 8.28 -18.78
CA ILE A 30 -10.76 8.44 -19.02
C ILE A 30 -11.21 7.23 -19.82
N PHE A 31 -12.24 6.55 -19.33
CA PHE A 31 -12.82 5.37 -19.97
C PHE A 31 -14.28 5.64 -20.32
N PRO A 32 -14.71 5.36 -21.56
CA PRO A 32 -16.13 5.31 -21.89
C PRO A 32 -16.77 4.09 -21.24
N LEU A 33 -17.94 4.26 -20.61
CA LEU A 33 -18.64 3.21 -19.88
C LEU A 33 -19.05 2.04 -20.79
N TYR A 34 -19.43 2.36 -22.03
CA TYR A 34 -19.92 1.40 -23.02
C TYR A 34 -18.88 1.07 -24.12
N SER A 35 -17.58 1.23 -23.82
CA SER A 35 -16.53 0.91 -24.79
C SER A 35 -16.37 -0.61 -24.95
N PRO A 36 -16.25 -1.13 -26.19
CA PRO A 36 -15.99 -2.56 -26.43
C PRO A 36 -14.60 -3.00 -25.98
N HIS A 37 -13.70 -2.06 -25.66
CA HIS A 37 -12.34 -2.36 -25.20
C HIS A 37 -12.31 -2.68 -23.69
N LEU A 38 -13.44 -2.54 -22.98
CA LEU A 38 -13.57 -2.88 -21.55
C LEU A 38 -14.16 -4.28 -21.40
N ALA A 39 -13.37 -5.22 -20.90
CA ALA A 39 -13.84 -6.58 -20.68
C ALA A 39 -14.79 -6.70 -19.47
N LYS A 40 -14.42 -6.11 -18.33
CA LYS A 40 -15.21 -6.17 -17.09
C LYS A 40 -14.87 -5.02 -16.16
N ILE A 41 -15.87 -4.51 -15.45
CA ILE A 41 -15.70 -3.53 -14.38
C ILE A 41 -16.16 -4.18 -13.08
N GLU A 42 -15.24 -4.33 -12.13
CA GLU A 42 -15.52 -4.86 -10.80
C GLU A 42 -15.22 -3.81 -9.72
N ILE A 43 -16.10 -3.73 -8.74
CA ILE A 43 -15.91 -2.84 -7.59
C ILE A 43 -15.08 -3.59 -6.55
N VAL A 44 -13.81 -3.22 -6.44
CA VAL A 44 -12.91 -3.80 -5.42
C VAL A 44 -13.22 -3.25 -4.03
N LYS A 45 -13.52 -1.94 -3.93
CA LYS A 45 -13.78 -1.27 -2.66
C LYS A 45 -14.67 -0.04 -2.86
N THR A 46 -15.69 0.08 -2.02
CA THR A 46 -16.60 1.23 -1.99
C THR A 46 -16.17 2.23 -0.91
N ALA A 47 -16.27 3.52 -1.21
CA ALA A 47 -16.08 4.60 -0.26
C ALA A 47 -17.24 5.60 -0.41
N LYS A 48 -17.63 6.27 0.69
CA LYS A 48 -18.67 7.31 0.69
C LYS A 48 -18.04 8.71 0.71
N PRO A 49 -17.78 9.34 -0.45
CA PRO A 49 -17.24 10.68 -0.49
C PRO A 49 -18.31 11.73 -0.20
N ARG A 50 -17.87 12.89 0.32
CA ARG A 50 -18.73 14.07 0.53
C ARG A 50 -19.02 14.86 -0.75
N ARG A 51 -18.21 14.67 -1.80
CA ARG A 51 -18.32 15.38 -3.09
C ARG A 51 -18.47 14.37 -4.21
N ALA A 52 -19.29 14.70 -5.22
CA ALA A 52 -19.47 13.86 -6.40
C ALA A 52 -18.21 13.77 -7.28
N LYS A 53 -17.40 14.83 -7.33
CA LYS A 53 -16.11 14.86 -8.04
C LYS A 53 -14.96 14.94 -7.05
N LEU A 54 -14.03 14.00 -7.13
CA LEU A 54 -12.92 13.83 -6.19
C LEU A 54 -11.62 14.48 -6.67
N TYR A 55 -11.68 15.56 -7.44
CA TYR A 55 -10.49 16.24 -7.98
C TYR A 55 -9.50 16.67 -6.89
N TYR A 56 -9.97 16.89 -5.66
CA TYR A 56 -9.12 17.14 -4.50
C TYR A 56 -8.10 16.03 -4.21
N LEU A 57 -8.29 14.81 -4.75
CA LEU A 57 -7.34 13.71 -4.61
C LEU A 57 -6.10 13.88 -5.50
N ARG A 58 -6.12 14.86 -6.43
CA ARG A 58 -4.94 15.26 -7.20
C ARG A 58 -3.89 15.85 -6.28
N ASP A 59 -4.32 16.81 -5.46
CA ASP A 59 -3.45 17.56 -4.55
C ASP A 59 -3.17 16.79 -3.27
N ARG A 60 -4.12 15.95 -2.83
CA ARG A 60 -4.00 15.16 -1.60
C ARG A 60 -3.29 13.81 -1.76
N GLY A 61 -2.69 13.56 -2.92
CA GLY A 61 -2.24 12.22 -3.33
C GLY A 61 -0.90 11.73 -2.76
N ARG A 62 0.02 12.61 -2.34
CA ARG A 62 1.42 12.21 -2.07
C ARG A 62 1.83 12.19 -0.58
N ASP A 63 1.38 13.13 0.24
CA ASP A 63 1.91 13.24 1.62
C ASP A 63 1.41 12.14 2.56
N ARG A 64 0.14 11.74 2.41
CA ARG A 64 -0.49 10.75 3.31
C ARG A 64 -0.05 9.31 3.06
N GLU A 65 0.29 8.98 1.81
CA GLU A 65 0.72 7.63 1.43
C GLU A 65 2.24 7.47 1.58
N LYS A 66 3.02 8.55 1.42
CA LYS A 66 4.46 8.59 1.73
C LYS A 66 4.72 8.52 3.25
N MET A 67 4.05 9.34 4.08
CA MET A 67 4.14 9.25 5.55
C MET A 67 3.77 7.86 6.07
N ARG A 68 2.62 7.31 5.64
CA ARG A 68 2.20 5.96 6.06
C ARG A 68 3.15 4.84 5.62
N ARG A 69 3.90 5.04 4.54
CA ARG A 69 4.87 4.06 4.06
C ARG A 69 6.19 4.17 4.82
N GLU A 70 6.65 5.39 5.12
CA GLU A 70 7.81 5.67 5.98
C GLU A 70 7.57 5.15 7.40
N GLU A 71 6.45 5.50 8.05
CA GLU A 71 6.04 4.99 9.38
C GLU A 71 6.01 3.45 9.45
N ARG A 72 5.46 2.80 8.41
CA ARG A 72 5.34 1.33 8.36
C ARG A 72 6.69 0.64 8.11
N MET A 73 7.63 1.33 7.46
CA MET A 73 8.99 0.83 7.25
C MET A 73 9.81 0.98 8.54
N GLU A 74 9.68 2.12 9.23
CA GLU A 74 10.30 2.34 10.55
C GLU A 74 9.82 1.33 11.59
N GLU A 75 8.50 1.08 11.69
CA GLU A 75 7.96 0.04 12.57
C GLU A 75 8.54 -1.35 12.29
N LYS A 76 8.73 -1.70 11.01
CA LYS A 76 9.30 -3.00 10.61
C LYS A 76 10.78 -3.09 10.97
N VAL A 77 11.54 -2.00 10.82
CA VAL A 77 12.95 -1.91 11.22
C VAL A 77 13.07 -2.05 12.74
N VAL A 78 12.27 -1.31 13.52
CA VAL A 78 12.26 -1.38 14.99
C VAL A 78 11.89 -2.79 15.48
N LYS A 79 10.86 -3.43 14.89
CA LYS A 79 10.47 -4.82 15.20
C LYS A 79 11.54 -5.84 14.82
N LYS A 80 12.35 -5.56 13.79
CA LYS A 80 13.46 -6.43 13.37
C LYS A 80 14.65 -6.29 14.32
N VAL A 81 15.01 -5.06 14.70
CA VAL A 81 16.10 -4.75 15.64
C VAL A 81 15.82 -5.31 17.04
N SER A 82 14.59 -5.15 17.56
CA SER A 82 14.21 -5.69 18.88
C SER A 82 14.26 -7.22 18.93
N LYS A 83 13.86 -7.90 17.83
CA LYS A 83 14.01 -9.35 17.70
C LYS A 83 15.47 -9.81 17.67
N ILE A 84 16.36 -9.04 17.06
CA ILE A 84 17.80 -9.35 17.03
C ILE A 84 18.42 -9.21 18.42
N LYS A 85 18.10 -8.13 19.15
CA LYS A 85 18.56 -7.93 20.54
C LYS A 85 18.12 -9.06 21.47
N ASN A 86 16.84 -9.44 21.44
CA ASN A 86 16.33 -10.51 22.32
C ASN A 86 16.89 -11.90 22.00
N LYS A 87 17.32 -12.15 20.75
CA LYS A 87 18.00 -13.41 20.38
C LYS A 87 19.44 -13.47 20.89
N ASN A 88 20.14 -12.33 20.93
CA ASN A 88 21.53 -12.30 21.41
C ASN A 88 21.63 -12.36 22.94
N VAL A 89 20.68 -11.74 23.66
CA VAL A 89 20.63 -11.83 25.13
C VAL A 89 20.38 -13.28 25.59
N LYS A 90 19.52 -14.03 24.90
CA LYS A 90 19.29 -15.46 25.21
C LYS A 90 20.46 -16.39 24.90
N LYS A 91 21.49 -15.92 24.20
CA LYS A 91 22.66 -16.72 23.80
C LYS A 91 23.91 -16.44 24.65
N ALA A 92 23.92 -15.37 25.44
CA ALA A 92 25.07 -14.98 26.25
C ALA A 92 25.16 -15.70 27.61
N ASP A 93 24.06 -16.22 28.15
CA ASP A 93 24.02 -16.82 29.49
C ASP A 93 23.94 -18.36 29.48
N LYS A 94 24.79 -19.04 28.71
CA LYS A 94 25.06 -20.48 28.95
C LYS A 94 26.54 -20.68 29.29
N PRO A 95 26.87 -21.05 30.55
CA PRO A 95 28.25 -21.21 30.99
C PRO A 95 28.90 -22.41 30.29
N VAL A 96 30.04 -22.20 29.63
CA VAL A 96 30.79 -23.27 28.95
C VAL A 96 31.57 -24.06 30.01
N ALA A 97 31.02 -25.21 30.40
CA ALA A 97 31.72 -26.22 31.19
C ALA A 97 32.88 -26.81 30.36
N LYS A 98 34.10 -26.76 30.89
CA LYS A 98 35.29 -27.40 30.32
C LYS A 98 35.22 -28.92 30.56
N SER A 99 35.20 -29.72 29.50
CA SER A 99 35.38 -31.16 29.53
C SER A 99 36.88 -31.50 29.47
N GLN A 100 37.40 -32.22 30.48
CA GLN A 100 38.69 -32.91 30.40
C GLN A 100 38.47 -34.43 30.33
N GLN A 101 39.33 -35.04 29.53
CA GLN A 101 39.24 -36.34 28.89
C GLN A 101 39.51 -37.49 29.89
N GLN A 102 38.77 -38.60 29.76
CA GLN A 102 39.15 -39.88 30.37
C GLN A 102 39.87 -40.71 29.31
N THR A 103 41.14 -41.02 29.56
CA THR A 103 41.90 -42.05 28.85
C THR A 103 41.72 -43.40 29.56
N LYS A 104 41.71 -44.47 28.74
CA LYS A 104 41.87 -45.87 29.15
C LYS A 104 43.16 -46.11 29.92
#